data_AF-A0A932DKD8-F1
#
_entry.id   AF-A0A932DKD8-F1
#
_cell.length_a   1.000
_cell.length_b   1.000
_cell.length_c   1.000
_cell.angle_alpha   90.00
_cell.angle_beta   90.00
_cell.angle_gamma   90.00
#
_symmetry.space_group_name_H-M   'P 1'
#
loop_
_entity.id
_entity.type
_entity.pdbx_description
1 polymer ?
#
loop_
_entity_poly.entity_id
_entity_poly.type
_entity_poly.pdbx_seq_one_letter_code
_entity_poly.pdbx_strand_id
1 'polypeptide(L)'
;MRFLNLLTVVAALVAACGGTPTPTAPPTAPAATLVPTEAATAAAAPTAAAEGDILYLNLMWHQHQPLYYKDADGVYTRPWVRVHGTKDYYDMAATVAKYPEVRVTFNLTPVLLKQLNDYVANGAKDKYWVLTEKPVADLTDDDKDFILRHFFDANWDHVIKIHPGYKALLDKRAGTNAAAIAAAKQNFTEQDFRDLQVWFNLAWMDPDVLAVAPLKALVEKDHGFAEADKAVIFGEVRRILAEIVPIHKQLQDAGQIEVTTTPYAHPILPLINDTTTASTGNPKAEMPQRFNYPADAQAQLARSVDIYQQAFGRPVRGLWPGEGAVAQTIVSAVAQAGYQWMASGEPVLAKSIGLGQFTRDAKDTVQQADQLYRPYVVEGING
;
A
#
# COMPACT_ATOMS: atom_id res chain seq x y z
N MET A 1 16.01 49.29 -23.73
CA MET A 1 16.17 50.25 -22.61
C MET A 1 15.26 51.43 -22.91
N ARG A 2 14.25 51.69 -22.05
CA ARG A 2 13.39 52.91 -21.96
C ARG A 2 12.40 53.15 -23.11
N PHE A 3 11.10 53.46 -22.96
CA PHE A 3 10.14 53.76 -21.87
C PHE A 3 8.73 53.46 -22.47
N LEU A 4 7.85 52.65 -21.87
CA LEU A 4 6.73 52.97 -20.95
C LEU A 4 5.97 54.30 -21.15
N ASN A 5 4.65 54.21 -21.37
CA ASN A 5 3.53 55.03 -20.83
C ASN A 5 2.24 54.68 -21.62
N LEU A 6 1.30 53.89 -21.08
CA LEU A 6 0.24 54.24 -20.12
C LEU A 6 -0.66 55.40 -20.59
N LEU A 7 -1.89 55.09 -21.02
CA LEU A 7 -3.04 55.96 -20.76
C LEU A 7 -4.36 55.17 -20.79
N THR A 8 -5.09 55.29 -19.68
CA THR A 8 -6.43 54.77 -19.41
C THR A 8 -7.43 55.89 -19.72
N VAL A 9 -8.52 55.62 -20.46
CA VAL A 9 -9.70 56.51 -20.49
C VAL A 9 -11.01 55.69 -20.55
N VAL A 10 -11.68 55.74 -19.40
CA VAL A 10 -13.11 55.81 -19.07
C VAL A 10 -14.17 55.85 -20.20
N ALA A 11 -15.15 54.95 -20.01
CA ALA A 11 -16.58 54.92 -20.34
C ALA A 11 -17.28 56.10 -21.08
N ALA A 12 -18.18 55.72 -22.01
CA ALA A 12 -19.42 56.44 -22.29
C ALA A 12 -20.55 55.46 -22.68
N LEU A 13 -21.61 55.47 -21.87
CA LEU A 13 -22.93 54.88 -22.12
C LEU A 13 -23.68 55.71 -23.19
N VAL A 14 -24.36 55.03 -24.12
CA VAL A 14 -25.55 55.57 -24.80
C VAL A 14 -26.64 54.50 -24.78
N ALA A 15 -27.75 54.86 -24.15
CA ALA A 15 -28.98 54.10 -24.06
C ALA A 15 -29.75 54.14 -25.38
N ALA A 16 -30.41 53.04 -25.71
CA ALA A 16 -31.60 53.04 -26.57
C ALA A 16 -32.64 52.12 -25.93
N CYS A 17 -33.71 52.74 -25.43
CA CYS A 17 -34.89 52.11 -24.87
C CYS A 17 -35.78 51.49 -25.95
N GLY A 18 -36.41 50.36 -25.65
CA GLY A 18 -37.55 49.86 -26.43
C GLY A 18 -38.09 48.52 -25.92
N GLY A 19 -39.20 48.57 -25.18
CA GLY A 19 -40.18 47.47 -25.11
C GLY A 19 -39.99 46.40 -24.04
N THR A 20 -40.62 46.60 -22.88
CA THR A 20 -40.90 45.59 -21.85
C THR A 20 -42.05 44.66 -22.27
N PRO A 21 -41.86 43.33 -22.28
CA PRO A 21 -42.97 42.39 -22.15
C PRO A 21 -43.20 42.06 -20.67
N THR A 22 -44.46 42.16 -20.24
CA THR A 22 -44.93 41.76 -18.91
C THR A 22 -44.67 40.26 -18.68
N PRO A 23 -44.09 39.84 -17.54
CA PRO A 23 -43.91 38.43 -17.23
C PRO A 23 -45.25 37.79 -16.83
N THR A 24 -45.66 36.80 -17.61
CA THR A 24 -46.76 35.88 -17.31
C THR A 24 -46.41 35.05 -16.07
N ALA A 25 -47.32 34.99 -15.10
CA ALA A 25 -47.15 34.20 -13.89
C ALA A 25 -47.00 32.70 -14.23
N PRO A 26 -46.06 31.98 -13.60
CA PRO A 26 -45.94 30.53 -13.76
C PRO A 26 -47.15 29.82 -13.12
N PRO A 27 -47.58 28.66 -13.66
CA PRO A 27 -48.74 27.95 -13.17
C PRO A 27 -48.53 27.46 -11.73
N THR A 28 -49.54 27.72 -10.90
CA THR A 28 -49.62 27.28 -9.51
C THR A 28 -49.71 25.75 -9.47
N ALA A 29 -48.66 25.10 -9.01
CA ALA A 29 -48.70 23.67 -8.70
C ALA A 29 -49.67 23.42 -7.54
N PRO A 30 -50.49 22.35 -7.57
CA PRO A 30 -51.35 22.01 -6.45
C PRO A 30 -50.51 21.72 -5.20
N ALA A 31 -50.95 22.24 -4.06
CA ALA A 31 -50.33 22.03 -2.76
C ALA A 31 -50.21 20.52 -2.48
N ALA A 32 -48.98 20.03 -2.40
CA ALA A 32 -48.70 18.71 -1.89
C ALA A 32 -49.02 18.71 -0.39
N THR A 33 -50.11 18.06 -0.02
CA THR A 33 -50.36 17.60 1.35
C THR A 33 -49.13 16.84 1.83
N LEU A 34 -48.49 17.33 2.89
CA LEU A 34 -47.46 16.62 3.63
C LEU A 34 -48.11 15.38 4.26
N VAL A 35 -48.00 14.24 3.58
CA VAL A 35 -48.16 12.94 4.21
C VAL A 35 -46.93 12.75 5.12
N PRO A 36 -47.08 12.36 6.39
CA PRO A 36 -45.93 12.10 7.25
C PRO A 36 -45.10 11.01 6.61
N THR A 37 -43.83 11.29 6.31
CA THR A 37 -42.88 10.27 5.90
C THR A 37 -42.78 9.26 7.03
N GLU A 38 -43.35 8.08 6.80
CA GLU A 38 -43.18 6.91 7.64
C GLU A 38 -41.67 6.71 7.80
N ALA A 39 -41.20 6.74 9.06
CA ALA A 39 -39.80 6.49 9.38
C ALA A 39 -39.38 5.20 8.67
N ALA A 40 -38.28 5.26 7.91
CA ALA A 40 -37.65 4.06 7.38
C ALA A 40 -37.42 3.12 8.57
N THR A 41 -38.24 2.08 8.65
CA THR A 41 -38.08 1.00 9.61
C THR A 41 -36.67 0.46 9.41
N ALA A 42 -35.81 0.71 10.40
CA ALA A 42 -34.54 0.04 10.54
C ALA A 42 -34.78 -1.44 10.26
N ALA A 43 -34.02 -1.99 9.30
CA ALA A 43 -34.03 -3.43 9.06
C ALA A 43 -33.85 -4.10 10.42
N ALA A 44 -34.86 -4.88 10.82
CA ALA A 44 -34.85 -5.56 12.10
C ALA A 44 -33.54 -6.33 12.22
N ALA A 45 -32.77 -5.99 13.24
CA ALA A 45 -31.61 -6.78 13.63
C ALA A 45 -32.06 -8.25 13.73
N PRO A 46 -31.27 -9.21 13.21
CA PRO A 46 -31.61 -10.61 13.34
C PRO A 46 -31.86 -10.89 14.82
N THR A 47 -33.01 -11.48 15.10
CA THR A 47 -33.46 -11.79 16.45
C THR A 47 -32.41 -12.68 17.10
N ALA A 48 -31.76 -12.15 18.13
CA ALA A 48 -30.67 -12.80 18.84
C ALA A 48 -31.13 -14.19 19.30
N ALA A 49 -30.55 -15.22 18.69
CA ALA A 49 -30.36 -16.48 19.38
C ALA A 49 -29.56 -16.17 20.65
N ALA A 50 -29.78 -16.92 21.72
CA ALA A 50 -29.02 -16.76 22.96
C ALA A 50 -27.55 -17.15 22.69
N GLU A 51 -26.75 -16.19 22.24
CA GLU A 51 -25.35 -16.35 21.87
C GLU A 51 -24.50 -15.89 23.05
N GLY A 52 -23.49 -16.68 23.43
CA GLY A 52 -22.47 -16.23 24.37
C GLY A 52 -21.76 -14.97 23.87
N ASP A 53 -20.97 -14.33 24.73
CA ASP A 53 -20.28 -13.07 24.40
C ASP A 53 -19.54 -13.16 23.05
N ILE A 54 -20.10 -12.52 22.02
CA ILE A 54 -19.54 -12.50 20.66
C ILE A 54 -18.39 -11.49 20.63
N LEU A 55 -17.18 -11.97 20.36
CA LEU A 55 -16.03 -11.11 20.10
C LEU A 55 -15.87 -10.89 18.59
N TYR A 56 -15.95 -9.64 18.16
CA TYR A 56 -15.63 -9.26 16.79
C TYR A 56 -14.12 -9.10 16.63
N LEU A 57 -13.53 -9.88 15.71
CA LEU A 57 -12.11 -9.81 15.37
C LEU A 57 -11.92 -9.23 13.96
N ASN A 58 -11.13 -8.17 13.85
CA ASN A 58 -10.66 -7.66 12.56
C ASN A 58 -9.15 -7.89 12.45
N LEU A 59 -8.74 -8.82 11.59
CA LEU A 59 -7.35 -8.96 11.19
C LEU A 59 -7.09 -8.02 10.01
N MET A 60 -6.13 -7.11 10.18
CA MET A 60 -5.79 -6.12 9.16
C MET A 60 -4.32 -6.26 8.75
N TRP A 61 -4.08 -6.47 7.46
CA TRP A 61 -2.73 -6.54 6.91
C TRP A 61 -2.39 -5.29 6.11
N HIS A 62 -1.32 -4.62 6.50
CA HIS A 62 -0.83 -3.41 5.85
C HIS A 62 0.29 -3.72 4.85
N GLN A 63 -0.07 -3.76 3.56
CA GLN A 63 0.86 -4.01 2.47
C GLN A 63 1.40 -2.68 1.92
N HIS A 64 2.65 -2.41 2.25
CA HIS A 64 3.34 -1.19 1.87
C HIS A 64 4.74 -1.46 1.31
N GLN A 65 5.10 -0.67 0.29
CA GLN A 65 6.47 -0.46 -0.15
C GLN A 65 6.63 1.04 -0.44
N PRO A 66 7.80 1.63 -0.13
CA PRO A 66 8.06 3.00 -0.52
C PRO A 66 8.09 3.14 -2.04
N LEU A 67 8.05 4.38 -2.53
CA LEU A 67 8.28 4.64 -3.94
C LEU A 67 9.76 4.41 -4.25
N TYR A 68 10.06 3.32 -4.96
CA TYR A 68 11.40 3.10 -5.50
C TYR A 68 11.58 3.93 -6.76
N TYR A 69 12.73 4.60 -6.86
CA TYR A 69 13.07 5.36 -8.05
C TYR A 69 13.68 4.44 -9.12
N LYS A 70 13.31 4.76 -10.37
CA LYS A 70 13.96 4.21 -11.55
C LYS A 70 15.29 4.94 -11.80
N ASP A 71 16.26 4.24 -12.37
CA ASP A 71 17.48 4.84 -12.88
C ASP A 71 17.25 5.53 -14.24
N ALA A 72 18.34 6.02 -14.85
CA ALA A 72 18.30 6.71 -16.13
C ALA A 72 17.77 5.83 -17.29
N ASP A 73 17.85 4.51 -17.15
CA ASP A 73 17.39 3.54 -18.14
C ASP A 73 15.95 3.06 -17.87
N GLY A 74 15.28 3.65 -16.86
CA GLY A 74 13.90 3.32 -16.51
C GLY A 74 13.75 2.03 -15.68
N VAL A 75 14.84 1.53 -15.09
CA VAL A 75 14.87 0.30 -14.30
C VAL A 75 14.74 0.62 -12.81
N TYR A 76 13.84 -0.07 -12.11
CA TYR A 76 13.73 0.07 -10.65
C TYR A 76 15.02 -0.38 -9.96
N THR A 77 15.54 0.47 -9.08
CA THR A 77 16.79 0.20 -8.37
C THR A 77 16.67 -0.87 -7.27
N ARG A 78 15.45 -1.29 -6.93
CA ARG A 78 15.13 -2.25 -5.87
C ARG A 78 14.05 -3.24 -6.34
N PRO A 79 14.09 -4.51 -5.91
CA PRO A 79 13.18 -5.55 -6.37
C PRO A 79 11.93 -5.67 -5.50
N TRP A 80 11.86 -4.95 -4.37
CA TRP A 80 10.99 -5.27 -3.23
C TRP A 80 9.49 -5.25 -3.56
N VAL A 81 9.02 -4.36 -4.45
CA VAL A 81 7.63 -4.42 -4.94
C VAL A 81 7.33 -5.76 -5.62
N ARG A 82 8.21 -6.20 -6.52
CA ARG A 82 8.01 -7.45 -7.25
C ARG A 82 8.14 -8.66 -6.32
N VAL A 83 9.23 -8.74 -5.57
CA VAL A 83 9.52 -9.97 -4.80
C VAL A 83 8.54 -10.17 -3.63
N HIS A 84 8.07 -9.10 -2.99
CA HIS A 84 6.96 -9.22 -2.04
C HIS A 84 5.61 -9.44 -2.73
N GLY A 85 5.44 -8.96 -3.97
CA GLY A 85 4.27 -9.29 -4.77
C GLY A 85 4.14 -10.79 -5.05
N THR A 86 5.24 -11.46 -5.36
CA THR A 86 5.27 -12.90 -5.63
C THR A 86 5.30 -13.78 -4.37
N LYS A 87 5.72 -13.21 -3.24
CA LYS A 87 5.81 -13.92 -1.96
C LYS A 87 4.54 -13.79 -1.11
N ASP A 88 4.01 -12.57 -0.99
CA ASP A 88 3.06 -12.25 0.07
C ASP A 88 1.72 -11.72 -0.48
N TYR A 89 1.75 -10.72 -1.36
CA TYR A 89 0.53 -9.95 -1.68
C TYR A 89 -0.57 -10.78 -2.33
N TYR A 90 -0.24 -11.61 -3.32
CA TYR A 90 -1.21 -12.51 -3.95
C TYR A 90 -1.62 -13.64 -3.00
N ASP A 91 -0.64 -14.34 -2.41
CA ASP A 91 -0.90 -15.56 -1.65
C ASP A 91 -1.77 -15.30 -0.42
N MET A 92 -1.53 -14.22 0.33
CA MET A 92 -2.33 -13.90 1.51
C MET A 92 -3.83 -13.78 1.17
N ALA A 93 -4.17 -13.12 0.05
CA ALA A 93 -5.55 -13.02 -0.42
C ALA A 93 -6.07 -14.36 -0.95
N ALA A 94 -5.26 -15.11 -1.72
CA ALA A 94 -5.63 -16.42 -2.24
C ALA A 94 -5.87 -17.45 -1.12
N THR A 95 -5.12 -17.37 -0.03
CA THR A 95 -5.29 -18.19 1.15
C THR A 95 -6.60 -17.85 1.87
N VAL A 96 -6.94 -16.56 2.02
CA VAL A 96 -8.25 -16.14 2.56
C VAL A 96 -9.40 -16.66 1.70
N ALA A 97 -9.27 -16.65 0.37
CA ALA A 97 -10.30 -17.15 -0.54
C ALA A 97 -10.70 -18.63 -0.27
N LYS A 98 -9.80 -19.43 0.31
CA LYS A 98 -10.06 -20.83 0.71
C LYS A 98 -11.02 -20.94 1.92
N TYR A 99 -11.26 -19.85 2.65
CA TYR A 99 -12.06 -19.80 3.89
C TYR A 99 -13.16 -18.73 3.83
N PRO A 100 -14.29 -18.99 3.16
CA PRO A 100 -15.31 -17.97 2.83
C PRO A 100 -15.98 -17.29 4.04
N GLU A 101 -15.95 -17.94 5.21
CA GLU A 101 -16.48 -17.39 6.47
C GLU A 101 -15.50 -16.45 7.18
N VAL A 102 -14.21 -16.52 6.83
CA VAL A 102 -13.18 -15.64 7.40
C VAL A 102 -13.25 -14.28 6.70
N ARG A 103 -13.46 -13.23 7.51
CA ARG A 103 -13.50 -11.84 7.07
C ARG A 103 -12.27 -11.10 7.60
N VAL A 104 -11.56 -10.42 6.70
CA VAL A 104 -10.33 -9.68 7.02
C VAL A 104 -10.25 -8.38 6.24
N THR A 105 -9.34 -7.52 6.67
CA THR A 105 -9.04 -6.26 5.98
C THR A 105 -7.64 -6.31 5.37
N PHE A 106 -7.53 -5.96 4.10
CA PHE A 106 -6.25 -5.68 3.47
C PHE A 106 -6.09 -4.17 3.29
N ASN A 107 -4.89 -3.66 3.46
CA ASN A 107 -4.55 -2.30 3.08
C ASN A 107 -3.49 -2.34 2.00
N LEU A 108 -3.78 -1.76 0.83
CA LEU A 108 -2.83 -1.63 -0.27
C LEU A 108 -2.54 -0.15 -0.48
N THR A 109 -1.29 0.26 -0.23
CA THR A 109 -0.91 1.68 -0.37
C THR A 109 -0.95 2.14 -1.84
N PRO A 110 -1.32 3.41 -2.12
CA PRO A 110 -1.38 3.90 -3.50
C PRO A 110 -0.03 3.85 -4.24
N VAL A 111 1.07 4.12 -3.54
CA VAL A 111 2.43 3.96 -4.11
C VAL A 111 2.78 2.52 -4.43
N LEU A 112 2.28 1.54 -3.68
CA LEU A 112 2.43 0.13 -4.02
C LEU A 112 1.61 -0.20 -5.28
N LEU A 113 0.33 0.17 -5.32
CA LEU A 113 -0.54 -0.06 -6.48
C LEU A 113 0.03 0.55 -7.76
N LYS A 114 0.55 1.78 -7.68
CA LYS A 114 1.19 2.45 -8.81
C LYS A 114 2.38 1.65 -9.36
N GLN A 115 3.23 1.13 -8.47
CA GLN A 115 4.42 0.37 -8.88
C GLN A 115 4.04 -1.01 -9.42
N LEU A 116 3.08 -1.70 -8.80
CA LEU A 116 2.53 -2.96 -9.33
C LEU A 116 1.98 -2.78 -10.75
N ASN A 117 1.20 -1.73 -10.97
CA ASN A 117 0.68 -1.40 -12.30
C ASN A 117 1.79 -1.12 -13.31
N ASP A 118 2.91 -0.54 -12.89
CA ASP A 118 4.05 -0.28 -13.77
C ASP A 118 4.72 -1.58 -14.25
N TYR A 119 4.86 -2.60 -13.38
CA TYR A 119 5.33 -3.93 -13.77
C TYR A 119 4.35 -4.61 -14.75
N VAL A 120 3.05 -4.54 -14.47
CA VAL A 120 2.02 -5.29 -15.21
C VAL A 120 1.69 -4.62 -16.55
N ALA A 121 1.48 -3.31 -16.57
CA ALA A 121 0.97 -2.59 -17.74
C ALA A 121 2.07 -1.97 -18.62
N ASN A 122 3.22 -1.61 -18.04
CA ASN A 122 4.28 -0.87 -18.75
C ASN A 122 5.57 -1.68 -18.93
N GLY A 123 5.59 -2.95 -18.50
CA GLY A 123 6.75 -3.83 -18.64
C GLY A 123 7.96 -3.39 -17.82
N ALA A 124 7.76 -2.64 -16.73
CA ALA A 124 8.84 -2.24 -15.85
C ALA A 124 9.58 -3.46 -15.27
N LYS A 125 10.88 -3.27 -15.03
CA LYS A 125 11.75 -4.27 -14.40
C LYS A 125 12.57 -3.60 -13.30
N ASP A 126 13.00 -4.39 -12.33
CA ASP A 126 14.05 -4.00 -11.40
C ASP A 126 15.42 -4.54 -11.83
N LYS A 127 16.47 -3.98 -11.23
CA LYS A 127 17.85 -4.35 -11.50
C LYS A 127 18.13 -5.84 -11.29
N TYR A 128 17.45 -6.51 -10.36
CA TYR A 128 17.65 -7.94 -10.12
C TYR A 128 17.04 -8.76 -11.24
N TRP A 129 15.86 -8.37 -11.74
CA TRP A 129 15.28 -8.96 -12.94
C TRP A 129 16.20 -8.81 -14.15
N VAL A 130 16.63 -7.57 -14.45
CA VAL A 130 17.51 -7.29 -15.59
C VAL A 130 18.79 -8.12 -15.52
N LEU A 131 19.44 -8.15 -14.36
CA LEU A 131 20.64 -8.94 -14.15
C LEU A 131 20.40 -10.45 -14.15
N THR A 132 19.20 -10.92 -13.81
CA THR A 132 18.86 -12.34 -13.94
C THR A 132 18.72 -12.75 -15.40
N GLU A 133 18.02 -11.96 -16.22
CA GLU A 133 17.81 -12.27 -17.64
C GLU A 133 19.11 -12.19 -18.46
N LYS A 134 20.07 -11.37 -18.05
CA LYS A 134 21.35 -11.23 -18.74
C LYS A 134 22.11 -12.57 -18.76
N PRO A 135 22.53 -13.10 -19.92
CA PRO A 135 23.37 -14.29 -20.00
C PRO A 135 24.66 -14.08 -19.22
N VAL A 136 25.11 -15.13 -18.53
CA VAL A 136 26.28 -15.01 -17.63
C VAL A 136 27.56 -14.61 -18.38
N ALA A 137 27.71 -15.08 -19.61
CA ALA A 137 28.83 -14.72 -20.50
C ALA A 137 28.91 -13.22 -20.80
N ASP A 138 27.77 -12.50 -20.71
CA ASP A 138 27.69 -11.07 -20.99
C ASP A 138 27.83 -10.21 -19.72
N LEU A 139 27.86 -10.81 -18.52
CA LEU A 139 27.96 -10.09 -17.25
C LEU A 139 29.31 -9.37 -17.14
N THR A 140 29.24 -8.07 -16.86
CA THR A 140 30.42 -7.28 -16.53
C THR A 140 30.92 -7.63 -15.12
N ASP A 141 32.12 -7.16 -14.79
CA ASP A 141 32.66 -7.31 -13.44
C ASP A 141 31.80 -6.63 -12.36
N ASP A 142 31.17 -5.51 -12.69
CA ASP A 142 30.25 -4.79 -11.81
C ASP A 142 28.92 -5.54 -11.65
N ASP A 143 28.43 -6.19 -12.71
CA ASP A 143 27.25 -7.05 -12.64
C ASP A 143 27.49 -8.24 -11.71
N LYS A 144 28.65 -8.89 -11.85
CA LYS A 144 29.05 -10.02 -11.01
C LYS A 144 29.22 -9.61 -9.54
N ASP A 145 29.87 -8.47 -9.28
CA ASP A 145 29.99 -7.92 -7.93
C ASP A 145 28.60 -7.63 -7.32
N PHE A 146 27.70 -7.01 -8.08
CA PHE A 146 26.32 -6.77 -7.65
C PHE A 146 25.59 -8.06 -7.30
N ILE A 147 25.64 -9.08 -8.18
CA ILE A 147 24.98 -10.37 -7.97
C ILE A 147 25.50 -11.03 -6.69
N LEU A 148 26.82 -11.11 -6.49
CA LEU A 148 27.40 -11.75 -5.30
C LEU A 148 27.04 -11.02 -4.00
N ARG A 149 26.87 -9.69 -4.04
CA ARG A 149 26.43 -8.92 -2.88
C ARG A 149 24.96 -9.11 -2.57
N HIS A 150 24.11 -9.05 -3.58
CA HIS A 150 22.69 -8.80 -3.40
C HIS A 150 21.78 -9.98 -3.70
N PHE A 151 22.22 -10.99 -4.46
CA PHE A 151 21.38 -12.15 -4.78
C PHE A 151 21.33 -13.16 -3.60
N PHE A 152 21.79 -12.75 -2.41
CA PHE A 152 21.58 -13.43 -1.13
C PHE A 152 20.79 -12.54 -0.14
N ASP A 153 20.14 -11.47 -0.64
CA ASP A 153 19.28 -10.59 0.16
C ASP A 153 17.94 -11.28 0.44
N ALA A 154 18.00 -12.32 1.27
CA ALA A 154 16.91 -13.09 1.85
C ALA A 154 17.38 -13.65 3.20
N ASN A 155 16.48 -14.15 4.04
CA ASN A 155 16.90 -14.74 5.31
C ASN A 155 17.75 -16.00 5.08
N TRP A 156 19.00 -16.00 5.56
CA TRP A 156 19.93 -17.10 5.26
C TRP A 156 19.48 -18.42 5.87
N ASP A 157 18.93 -18.42 7.08
CA ASP A 157 18.60 -19.65 7.80
C ASP A 157 17.25 -20.24 7.37
N HIS A 158 16.26 -19.38 7.13
CA HIS A 158 14.89 -19.80 6.89
C HIS A 158 14.48 -19.78 5.42
N VAL A 159 15.26 -19.13 4.54
CA VAL A 159 14.94 -19.05 3.10
C VAL A 159 16.05 -19.65 2.24
N ILE A 160 17.32 -19.34 2.52
CA ILE A 160 18.43 -19.81 1.67
C ILE A 160 18.86 -21.23 2.04
N LYS A 161 19.20 -21.47 3.30
CA LYS A 161 19.79 -22.74 3.77
C LYS A 161 18.86 -23.95 3.70
N ILE A 162 17.55 -23.72 3.53
CA ILE A 162 16.55 -24.78 3.33
C ILE A 162 16.64 -25.41 1.92
N HIS A 163 17.30 -24.73 0.97
CA HIS A 163 17.53 -25.22 -0.39
C HIS A 163 19.02 -25.61 -0.57
N PRO A 164 19.35 -26.89 -0.77
CA PRO A 164 20.74 -27.36 -0.83
C PRO A 164 21.61 -26.64 -1.86
N GLY A 165 21.11 -26.44 -3.09
CA GLY A 165 21.84 -25.75 -4.15
C GLY A 165 22.09 -24.28 -3.82
N TYR A 166 21.09 -23.57 -3.29
CA TYR A 166 21.24 -22.17 -2.91
C TYR A 166 22.19 -21.99 -1.72
N LYS A 167 22.11 -22.90 -0.73
CA LYS A 167 23.05 -22.97 0.37
C LYS A 167 24.49 -23.16 -0.11
N ALA A 168 24.72 -24.06 -1.05
CA ALA A 168 26.05 -24.33 -1.58
C ALA A 168 26.67 -23.07 -2.22
N LEU A 169 25.86 -22.26 -2.92
CA LEU A 169 26.28 -20.98 -3.48
C LEU A 169 26.61 -19.96 -2.38
N LEU A 170 25.81 -19.89 -1.31
CA LEU A 170 26.07 -19.01 -0.16
C LEU A 170 27.39 -19.38 0.52
N ASP A 171 27.60 -20.67 0.78
CA ASP A 171 28.83 -21.19 1.38
C ASP A 171 30.04 -20.91 0.47
N LYS A 172 29.88 -21.07 -0.85
CA LYS A 172 30.92 -20.79 -1.85
C LYS A 172 31.27 -19.30 -1.92
N ARG A 173 30.30 -18.40 -1.77
CA ARG A 173 30.56 -16.95 -1.64
C ARG A 173 31.34 -16.65 -0.36
N ALA A 174 31.11 -17.44 0.68
CA ALA A 174 31.71 -17.34 2.01
C ALA A 174 31.35 -16.05 2.77
N GLY A 175 31.99 -14.92 2.44
CA GLY A 175 31.86 -13.65 3.17
C GLY A 175 31.19 -12.53 2.37
N THR A 176 30.89 -11.42 3.05
CA THR A 176 30.22 -10.24 2.46
C THR A 176 31.15 -9.03 2.29
N ASN A 177 32.36 -9.07 2.85
CA ASN A 177 33.32 -7.96 2.72
C ASN A 177 33.94 -7.92 1.31
N ALA A 178 34.61 -6.81 0.96
CA ALA A 178 35.15 -6.60 -0.38
C ALA A 178 36.15 -7.70 -0.83
N ALA A 179 37.00 -8.18 0.08
CA ALA A 179 37.96 -9.24 -0.22
C ALA A 179 37.27 -10.58 -0.51
N ALA A 180 36.25 -10.93 0.27
CA ALA A 180 35.46 -12.14 0.07
C ALA A 180 34.68 -12.10 -1.25
N ILE A 181 34.06 -10.97 -1.59
CA ILE A 181 33.36 -10.81 -2.87
C ILE A 181 34.33 -10.89 -4.05
N ALA A 182 35.52 -10.28 -3.95
CA ALA A 182 36.54 -10.38 -4.98
C ALA A 182 37.02 -11.83 -5.18
N ALA A 183 37.24 -12.57 -4.10
CA ALA A 183 37.61 -13.99 -4.15
C ALA A 183 36.47 -14.85 -4.74
N ALA A 184 35.23 -14.61 -4.32
CA ALA A 184 34.05 -15.29 -4.87
C ALA A 184 33.91 -15.05 -6.37
N LYS A 185 34.15 -13.82 -6.85
CA LYS A 185 34.11 -13.49 -8.29
C LYS A 185 35.09 -14.31 -9.12
N GLN A 186 36.25 -14.67 -8.56
CA GLN A 186 37.24 -15.54 -9.23
C GLN A 186 36.87 -17.03 -9.15
N ASN A 187 36.22 -17.46 -8.06
CA ASN A 187 35.91 -18.86 -7.79
C ASN A 187 34.56 -19.32 -8.35
N PHE A 188 33.63 -18.40 -8.61
CA PHE A 188 32.35 -18.71 -9.23
C PHE A 188 32.53 -18.98 -10.71
N THR A 189 32.02 -20.12 -11.14
CA THR A 189 31.89 -20.50 -12.56
C THR A 189 30.67 -19.82 -13.16
N GLU A 190 30.54 -19.90 -14.49
CA GLU A 190 29.33 -19.39 -15.15
C GLU A 190 28.05 -20.08 -14.65
N GLN A 191 28.14 -21.39 -14.36
CA GLN A 191 27.00 -22.14 -13.85
C GLN A 191 26.61 -21.69 -12.43
N ASP A 192 27.56 -21.35 -11.56
CA ASP A 192 27.26 -20.85 -10.22
C ASP A 192 26.52 -19.50 -10.27
N PHE A 193 26.94 -18.60 -11.17
CA PHE A 193 26.25 -17.33 -11.37
C PHE A 193 24.84 -17.54 -11.91
N ARG A 194 24.65 -18.47 -12.86
CA ARG A 194 23.34 -18.79 -13.40
C ARG A 194 22.42 -19.39 -12.33
N ASP A 195 22.96 -20.31 -11.54
CA ASP A 195 22.20 -20.93 -10.47
C ASP A 195 21.81 -19.91 -9.41
N LEU A 196 22.70 -18.96 -9.09
CA LEU A 196 22.41 -17.85 -8.18
C LEU A 196 21.35 -16.89 -8.73
N GLN A 197 21.41 -16.56 -10.03
CA GLN A 197 20.39 -15.76 -10.73
C GLN A 197 18.99 -16.39 -10.59
N VAL A 198 18.90 -17.71 -10.77
CA VAL A 198 17.65 -18.46 -10.65
C VAL A 198 17.18 -18.53 -9.19
N TRP A 199 18.06 -18.94 -8.28
CA TRP A 199 17.69 -19.17 -6.88
C TRP A 199 17.19 -17.94 -6.16
N PHE A 200 17.79 -16.77 -6.39
CA PHE A 200 17.29 -15.52 -5.81
C PHE A 200 15.81 -15.32 -6.13
N ASN A 201 15.40 -15.56 -7.38
CA ASN A 201 14.02 -15.33 -7.78
C ASN A 201 13.06 -16.44 -7.27
N LEU A 202 13.49 -17.70 -7.24
CA LEU A 202 12.69 -18.80 -6.67
C LEU A 202 12.46 -18.60 -5.16
N ALA A 203 13.48 -18.19 -4.42
CA ALA A 203 13.42 -17.98 -2.97
C ALA A 203 12.42 -16.88 -2.53
N TRP A 204 12.04 -16.01 -3.47
CA TRP A 204 11.08 -14.92 -3.30
C TRP A 204 9.68 -15.24 -3.87
N MET A 205 9.41 -16.51 -4.15
CA MET A 205 8.06 -16.99 -4.50
C MET A 205 7.44 -17.70 -3.29
N ASP A 206 6.12 -17.61 -3.19
CA ASP A 206 5.37 -18.31 -2.16
C ASP A 206 5.53 -19.85 -2.25
N PRO A 207 5.65 -20.58 -1.12
CA PRO A 207 5.80 -22.03 -1.11
C PRO A 207 4.69 -22.82 -1.84
N ASP A 208 3.43 -22.38 -1.80
CA ASP A 208 2.33 -23.04 -2.52
C ASP A 208 2.54 -22.94 -4.03
N VAL A 209 3.09 -21.82 -4.51
CA VAL A 209 3.44 -21.61 -5.93
C VAL A 209 4.66 -22.45 -6.32
N LEU A 210 5.67 -22.52 -5.45
CA LEU A 210 6.85 -23.38 -5.66
C LEU A 210 6.50 -24.88 -5.66
N ALA A 211 5.42 -25.28 -4.98
CA ALA A 211 5.00 -26.67 -4.87
C ALA A 211 4.25 -27.20 -6.12
N VAL A 212 4.00 -26.37 -7.13
CA VAL A 212 3.29 -26.75 -8.35
C VAL A 212 4.06 -26.41 -9.63
N ALA A 213 3.69 -27.07 -10.74
CA ALA A 213 4.28 -26.78 -12.04
C ALA A 213 3.93 -25.35 -12.50
N PRO A 214 4.84 -24.64 -13.21
CA PRO A 214 6.12 -25.15 -13.70
C PRO A 214 7.28 -25.05 -12.70
N LEU A 215 7.13 -24.28 -11.61
CA LEU A 215 8.25 -23.93 -10.72
C LEU A 215 8.76 -25.10 -9.88
N LYS A 216 7.88 -26.03 -9.52
CA LYS A 216 8.26 -27.27 -8.82
C LYS A 216 9.42 -27.99 -9.50
N ALA A 217 9.40 -28.08 -10.83
CA ALA A 217 10.47 -28.74 -11.57
C ALA A 217 11.82 -28.00 -11.43
N LEU A 218 11.80 -26.67 -11.29
CA LEU A 218 13.01 -25.89 -11.05
C LEU A 218 13.52 -26.06 -9.61
N VAL A 219 12.62 -26.09 -8.63
CA VAL A 219 12.99 -26.36 -7.23
C VAL A 219 13.59 -27.75 -7.08
N GLU A 220 12.99 -28.77 -7.70
CA GLU A 220 13.50 -30.16 -7.71
C GLU A 220 14.81 -30.32 -8.47
N LYS A 221 15.02 -29.51 -9.51
CA LYS A 221 16.28 -29.46 -10.27
C LYS A 221 17.44 -28.97 -9.40
N ASP A 222 17.18 -28.03 -8.50
CA ASP A 222 18.07 -27.49 -7.45
C ASP A 222 19.36 -26.79 -7.90
N HIS A 223 20.00 -27.24 -8.98
CA HIS A 223 21.22 -26.65 -9.55
C HIS A 223 21.36 -27.06 -11.02
N GLY A 224 22.37 -26.54 -11.72
CA GLY A 224 22.55 -26.83 -13.14
C GLY A 224 21.43 -26.23 -14.00
N PHE A 225 20.90 -25.07 -13.59
CA PHE A 225 19.86 -24.36 -14.33
C PHE A 225 20.32 -23.99 -15.74
N ALA A 226 19.39 -23.96 -16.68
CA ALA A 226 19.60 -23.53 -18.05
C ALA A 226 19.18 -22.06 -18.23
N GLU A 227 19.69 -21.37 -19.24
CA GLU A 227 19.25 -19.99 -19.55
C GLU A 227 17.73 -19.91 -19.79
N ALA A 228 17.14 -20.96 -20.38
CA ALA A 228 15.71 -21.04 -20.62
C ALA A 228 14.87 -21.08 -19.33
N ASP A 229 15.43 -21.55 -18.20
CA ASP A 229 14.71 -21.66 -16.93
C ASP A 229 14.34 -20.26 -16.38
N LYS A 230 15.14 -19.23 -16.68
CA LYS A 230 14.89 -17.84 -16.29
C LYS A 230 13.57 -17.32 -16.86
N ALA A 231 13.25 -17.69 -18.10
CA ALA A 231 12.01 -17.28 -18.76
C ALA A 231 10.77 -17.90 -18.10
N VAL A 232 10.87 -19.14 -17.60
CA VAL A 232 9.79 -19.82 -16.86
C VAL A 232 9.47 -19.06 -15.58
N ILE A 233 10.49 -18.71 -14.79
CA ILE A 233 10.36 -17.94 -13.55
C ILE A 233 9.66 -16.62 -13.82
N PHE A 234 10.16 -15.86 -14.80
CA PHE A 234 9.60 -14.54 -15.11
C PHE A 234 8.24 -14.60 -15.82
N GLY A 235 7.86 -15.73 -16.39
CA GLY A 235 6.48 -16.01 -16.79
C GLY A 235 5.56 -16.02 -15.57
N GLU A 236 5.91 -16.80 -14.54
CA GLU A 236 5.15 -16.89 -13.30
C GLU A 236 5.15 -15.59 -12.49
N VAL A 237 6.27 -14.87 -12.42
CA VAL A 237 6.31 -13.53 -11.81
C VAL A 237 5.28 -12.61 -12.44
N ARG A 238 5.24 -12.51 -13.78
CA ARG A 238 4.28 -11.63 -14.47
C ARG A 238 2.85 -12.06 -14.20
N ARG A 239 2.58 -13.37 -14.25
CA ARG A 239 1.25 -13.92 -13.96
C ARG A 239 0.80 -13.55 -12.54
N ILE A 240 1.63 -13.79 -11.53
CA ILE A 240 1.28 -13.52 -10.12
C ILE A 240 1.07 -12.02 -9.89
N LEU A 241 1.97 -11.16 -10.38
CA LEU A 241 1.82 -9.71 -10.22
C LEU A 241 0.52 -9.18 -10.86
N ALA A 242 0.14 -9.72 -12.01
CA ALA A 242 -1.09 -9.35 -12.71
C ALA A 242 -2.36 -9.74 -11.92
N GLU A 243 -2.29 -10.78 -11.08
CA GLU A 243 -3.43 -11.29 -10.31
C GLU A 243 -3.59 -10.63 -8.93
N ILE A 244 -2.61 -9.88 -8.43
CA ILE A 244 -2.69 -9.24 -7.10
C ILE A 244 -3.92 -8.34 -6.99
N VAL A 245 -4.09 -7.35 -7.87
CA VAL A 245 -5.24 -6.44 -7.78
C VAL A 245 -6.56 -7.15 -8.08
N PRO A 246 -6.67 -7.99 -9.13
CA PRO A 246 -7.88 -8.78 -9.42
C PRO A 246 -8.37 -9.63 -8.25
N ILE A 247 -7.51 -10.39 -7.57
CA ILE A 247 -7.96 -11.27 -6.48
C ILE A 247 -8.51 -10.46 -5.30
N HIS A 248 -7.84 -9.36 -4.92
CA HIS A 248 -8.34 -8.47 -3.87
C HIS A 248 -9.67 -7.84 -4.28
N LYS A 249 -9.80 -7.40 -5.54
CA LYS A 249 -11.05 -6.85 -6.06
C LYS A 249 -12.18 -7.87 -6.01
N GLN A 250 -11.95 -9.09 -6.49
CA GLN A 250 -12.95 -10.17 -6.48
C GLN A 250 -13.44 -10.47 -5.06
N LEU A 251 -12.53 -10.67 -4.11
CA LEU A 251 -12.89 -10.95 -2.72
C LEU A 251 -13.63 -9.77 -2.07
N GLN A 252 -13.28 -8.54 -2.43
CA GLN A 252 -13.96 -7.34 -1.95
C GLN A 252 -15.35 -7.17 -2.57
N ASP A 253 -15.51 -7.54 -3.84
CA ASP A 253 -16.80 -7.51 -4.54
C ASP A 253 -17.75 -8.57 -3.97
N ALA A 254 -17.24 -9.74 -3.58
CA ALA A 254 -17.97 -10.78 -2.85
C ALA A 254 -18.25 -10.42 -1.36
N GLY A 255 -17.67 -9.32 -0.87
CA GLY A 255 -17.80 -8.86 0.51
C GLY A 255 -16.98 -9.64 1.53
N GLN A 256 -16.18 -10.62 1.11
CA GLN A 256 -15.36 -11.43 2.03
C GLN A 256 -14.27 -10.61 2.71
N ILE A 257 -13.68 -9.64 1.99
CA ILE A 257 -12.68 -8.73 2.53
C ILE A 257 -13.12 -7.27 2.40
N GLU A 258 -12.53 -6.42 3.24
CA GLU A 258 -12.41 -4.99 2.94
C GLU A 258 -11.02 -4.70 2.38
N VAL A 259 -10.93 -3.84 1.36
CA VAL A 259 -9.66 -3.21 1.01
C VAL A 259 -9.70 -1.76 1.44
N THR A 260 -8.68 -1.35 2.17
CA THR A 260 -8.43 0.03 2.60
C THR A 260 -7.20 0.57 1.89
N THR A 261 -6.97 1.88 2.02
CA THR A 261 -5.81 2.55 1.42
C THR A 261 -5.16 3.50 2.44
N THR A 262 -4.13 4.22 2.03
CA THR A 262 -3.39 5.22 2.82
C THR A 262 -3.36 6.53 2.07
N PRO A 263 -2.95 7.67 2.67
CA PRO A 263 -2.63 8.84 1.86
C PRO A 263 -1.50 8.47 0.87
N TYR A 264 -1.50 9.12 -0.31
CA TYR A 264 -0.81 8.64 -1.52
C TYR A 264 0.61 8.11 -1.30
N ALA A 265 1.51 8.93 -0.76
CA ALA A 265 2.92 8.59 -0.57
C ALA A 265 3.25 8.05 0.82
N HIS A 266 2.24 7.54 1.54
CA HIS A 266 2.37 7.08 2.94
C HIS A 266 3.01 8.12 3.89
N PRO A 267 2.61 9.40 3.85
CA PRO A 267 3.15 10.37 4.79
C PRO A 267 2.59 10.17 6.20
N ILE A 268 3.34 10.68 7.18
CA ILE A 268 2.79 11.02 8.49
C ILE A 268 1.87 12.25 8.31
N LEU A 269 0.62 12.00 7.94
CA LEU A 269 -0.32 13.03 7.45
C LEU A 269 -0.47 14.23 8.40
N PRO A 270 -0.55 14.06 9.74
CA PRO A 270 -0.58 15.20 10.66
C PRO A 270 0.62 16.15 10.55
N LEU A 271 1.82 15.62 10.23
CA LEU A 271 3.03 16.43 10.13
C LEU A 271 3.16 17.18 8.81
N ILE A 272 2.55 16.66 7.73
CA ILE A 272 2.40 17.44 6.49
C ILE A 272 1.38 18.55 6.68
N ASN A 273 0.29 18.28 7.40
CA ASN A 273 -0.70 19.28 7.74
C ASN A 273 -0.08 20.41 8.56
N ASP A 274 0.55 20.09 9.70
CA ASP A 274 1.34 21.04 10.48
C ASP A 274 2.32 20.29 11.41
N THR A 275 3.62 20.49 11.22
CA THR A 275 4.66 19.85 12.03
C THR A 275 4.56 20.16 13.51
N THR A 276 3.98 21.30 13.90
CA THR A 276 3.81 21.67 15.32
C THR A 276 2.95 20.66 16.09
N THR A 277 2.11 19.88 15.39
CA THR A 277 1.32 18.78 15.96
C THR A 277 2.19 17.74 16.67
N ALA A 278 3.46 17.57 16.28
CA ALA A 278 4.39 16.66 16.95
C ALA A 278 4.55 16.97 18.45
N SER A 279 4.50 18.26 18.82
CA SER A 279 4.66 18.69 20.21
C SER A 279 3.49 18.26 21.10
N THR A 280 2.32 17.97 20.54
CA THR A 280 1.19 17.39 21.29
C THR A 280 1.50 15.94 21.69
N GLY A 281 2.03 15.14 20.77
CA GLY A 281 2.38 13.74 21.01
C GLY A 281 3.64 13.58 21.88
N ASN A 282 4.62 14.46 21.66
CA ASN A 282 5.90 14.51 22.36
C ASN A 282 6.31 15.97 22.66
N PRO A 283 5.96 16.51 23.84
CA PRO A 283 6.29 17.89 24.22
C PRO A 283 7.80 18.21 24.31
N LYS A 284 8.65 17.18 24.34
CA LYS A 284 10.11 17.31 24.40
C LYS A 284 10.79 17.10 23.05
N ALA A 285 10.02 16.95 21.96
CA ALA A 285 10.56 16.77 20.63
C ALA A 285 11.39 18.00 20.21
N GLU A 286 12.57 17.75 19.64
CA GLU A 286 13.28 18.77 18.88
C GLU A 286 12.52 19.03 17.58
N MET A 287 12.10 20.28 17.37
CA MET A 287 11.23 20.63 16.25
C MET A 287 12.05 21.14 15.06
N PRO A 288 11.79 20.65 13.83
CA PRO A 288 12.38 21.23 12.64
C PRO A 288 11.79 22.63 12.37
N GLN A 289 12.29 23.29 11.32
CA GLN A 289 11.57 24.43 10.76
C GLN A 289 10.12 24.05 10.46
N ARG A 290 9.16 24.87 10.89
CA ARG A 290 7.74 24.57 10.75
C ARG A 290 7.37 24.36 9.29
N PHE A 291 6.79 23.20 9.00
CA PHE A 291 6.13 22.89 7.73
C PHE A 291 4.62 22.87 8.00
N ASN A 292 3.86 23.64 7.21
CA ASN A 292 2.42 23.85 7.39
C ASN A 292 1.75 23.95 6.03
N TYR A 293 1.42 22.79 5.44
CA TYR A 293 0.81 22.71 4.12
C TYR A 293 -0.42 21.79 4.16
N PRO A 294 -1.54 22.22 4.76
CA PRO A 294 -2.79 21.44 4.79
C PRO A 294 -3.29 21.04 3.39
N ALA A 295 -3.03 21.87 2.38
CA ALA A 295 -3.35 21.55 0.98
C ALA A 295 -2.58 20.32 0.47
N ASP A 296 -1.34 20.09 0.92
CA ASP A 296 -0.57 18.89 0.56
C ASP A 296 -1.17 17.65 1.22
N ALA A 297 -1.64 17.75 2.46
CA ALA A 297 -2.36 16.66 3.14
C ALA A 297 -3.66 16.30 2.38
N GLN A 298 -4.43 17.30 1.94
CA GLN A 298 -5.62 17.09 1.11
C GLN A 298 -5.27 16.47 -0.25
N ALA A 299 -4.20 16.92 -0.90
CA ALA A 299 -3.75 16.35 -2.17
C ALA A 299 -3.32 14.87 -2.05
N GLN A 300 -2.70 14.50 -0.91
CA GLN A 300 -2.35 13.11 -0.61
C GLN A 300 -3.59 12.22 -0.47
N LEU A 301 -4.65 12.73 0.16
CA LEU A 301 -5.93 12.02 0.29
C LEU A 301 -6.65 11.91 -1.07
N ALA A 302 -6.75 13.01 -1.82
CA ALA A 302 -7.41 13.03 -3.13
C ALA A 302 -6.79 12.04 -4.11
N ARG A 303 -5.45 12.04 -4.25
CA ARG A 303 -4.73 11.07 -5.09
C ARG A 303 -4.93 9.63 -4.65
N SER A 304 -5.05 9.40 -3.35
CA SER A 304 -5.34 8.06 -2.83
C SER A 304 -6.73 7.58 -3.24
N VAL A 305 -7.74 8.45 -3.13
CA VAL A 305 -9.11 8.16 -3.57
C VAL A 305 -9.14 7.83 -5.06
N ASP A 306 -8.47 8.65 -5.89
CA ASP A 306 -8.43 8.45 -7.34
C ASP A 306 -7.81 7.09 -7.72
N ILE A 307 -6.65 6.76 -7.13
CA ILE A 307 -5.96 5.49 -7.40
C ILE A 307 -6.78 4.30 -6.91
N TYR A 308 -7.40 4.42 -5.73
CA TYR A 308 -8.26 3.37 -5.19
C TYR A 308 -9.48 3.13 -6.08
N GLN A 309 -10.16 4.21 -6.51
CA GLN A 309 -11.32 4.14 -7.38
C GLN A 309 -10.97 3.51 -8.74
N GLN A 310 -9.80 3.84 -9.30
CA GLN A 310 -9.30 3.23 -10.54
C GLN A 310 -9.02 1.72 -10.37
N ALA A 311 -8.43 1.31 -9.25
CA ALA A 311 -8.05 -0.08 -9.00
C ALA A 311 -9.26 -0.98 -8.66
N PHE A 312 -10.20 -0.48 -7.86
CA PHE A 312 -11.28 -1.30 -7.28
C PHE A 312 -12.67 -0.97 -7.81
N GLY A 313 -12.84 0.15 -8.52
CA GLY A 313 -14.11 0.53 -9.15
C GLY A 313 -15.20 0.97 -8.16
N ARG A 314 -14.83 1.37 -6.94
CA ARG A 314 -15.76 1.81 -5.88
C ARG A 314 -15.11 2.84 -4.95
N PRO A 315 -15.90 3.65 -4.22
CA PRO A 315 -15.38 4.62 -3.27
C PRO A 315 -14.59 3.97 -2.12
N VAL A 316 -13.63 4.70 -1.59
CA VAL A 316 -12.90 4.33 -0.36
C VAL A 316 -13.86 4.25 0.84
N ARG A 317 -13.49 3.45 1.85
CA ARG A 317 -14.17 3.43 3.17
C ARG A 317 -13.18 3.60 4.31
N GLY A 318 -12.24 2.66 4.48
CA GLY A 318 -11.22 2.74 5.52
C GLY A 318 -9.93 3.42 5.07
N LEU A 319 -9.36 4.22 5.97
CA LEU A 319 -8.03 4.79 5.86
C LEU A 319 -7.10 4.10 6.86
N TRP A 320 -5.95 3.60 6.40
CA TRP A 320 -4.79 3.39 7.26
C TRP A 320 -3.91 4.65 7.21
N PRO A 321 -3.83 5.45 8.28
CA PRO A 321 -2.90 6.56 8.33
C PRO A 321 -1.45 6.05 8.30
N GLY A 322 -0.52 6.79 7.68
CA GLY A 322 0.90 6.42 7.70
C GLY A 322 1.39 6.21 9.14
N GLU A 323 1.88 5.02 9.44
CA GLU A 323 2.29 4.58 10.79
C GLU A 323 1.19 4.71 11.88
N GLY A 324 -0.09 4.67 11.48
CA GLY A 324 -1.21 4.88 12.41
C GLY A 324 -1.31 6.29 12.97
N ALA A 325 -0.61 7.26 12.36
CA ALA A 325 -0.54 8.64 12.84
C ALA A 325 -1.83 9.41 12.58
N VAL A 326 -2.46 9.88 13.67
CA VAL A 326 -3.69 10.66 13.63
C VAL A 326 -3.56 11.94 14.44
N ALA A 327 -4.37 12.93 14.10
CA ALA A 327 -4.54 14.17 14.84
C ALA A 327 -5.93 14.75 14.57
N GLN A 328 -6.47 15.52 15.51
CA GLN A 328 -7.79 16.17 15.33
C GLN A 328 -7.80 17.09 14.10
N THR A 329 -6.67 17.70 13.77
CA THR A 329 -6.49 18.61 12.62
C THR A 329 -6.75 17.96 11.26
N ILE A 330 -6.58 16.64 11.13
CA ILE A 330 -6.75 15.94 9.85
C ILE A 330 -8.15 15.32 9.68
N VAL A 331 -8.94 15.21 10.76
CA VAL A 331 -10.21 14.46 10.75
C VAL A 331 -11.18 15.00 9.69
N SER A 332 -11.39 16.32 9.64
CA SER A 332 -12.29 16.93 8.66
C SER A 332 -11.84 16.68 7.21
N ALA A 333 -10.54 16.75 6.92
CA ALA A 333 -10.01 16.49 5.59
C ALA A 333 -10.18 15.02 5.19
N VAL A 334 -9.97 14.09 6.12
CA VAL A 334 -10.19 12.65 5.90
C VAL A 334 -11.66 12.35 5.62
N ALA A 335 -12.57 12.89 6.43
CA ALA A 335 -14.01 12.71 6.24
C ALA A 335 -14.49 13.31 4.90
N GLN A 336 -14.04 14.52 4.56
CA GLN A 336 -14.37 15.19 3.29
C GLN A 336 -13.87 14.42 2.06
N ALA A 337 -12.76 13.69 2.19
CA ALA A 337 -12.25 12.82 1.12
C ALA A 337 -13.07 11.53 0.95
N GLY A 338 -14.05 11.26 1.83
CA GLY A 338 -14.98 10.12 1.72
C GLY A 338 -14.62 8.92 2.59
N TYR A 339 -13.56 8.99 3.40
CA TYR A 339 -13.23 7.93 4.36
C TYR A 339 -14.20 7.96 5.55
N GLN A 340 -14.62 6.77 5.98
CA GLN A 340 -15.60 6.56 7.05
C GLN A 340 -14.95 6.14 8.37
N TRP A 341 -13.74 5.56 8.32
CA TRP A 341 -13.02 5.13 9.52
C TRP A 341 -11.50 5.18 9.31
N MET A 342 -10.76 5.27 10.41
CA MET A 342 -9.29 5.23 10.44
C MET A 342 -8.81 4.29 11.54
N ALA A 343 -7.64 3.66 11.37
CA ALA A 343 -6.98 2.89 12.42
C ALA A 343 -5.86 3.69 13.12
N SER A 344 -5.72 3.51 14.44
CA SER A 344 -4.58 4.01 15.22
C SER A 344 -4.29 3.07 16.39
N GLY A 345 -3.22 3.35 17.14
CA GLY A 345 -2.71 2.47 18.19
C GLY A 345 -3.30 2.74 19.58
N GLU A 346 -3.20 1.72 20.44
CA GLU A 346 -3.55 1.77 21.86
C GLU A 346 -2.96 3.00 22.61
N PRO A 347 -1.68 3.40 22.42
CA PRO A 347 -1.13 4.57 23.10
C PRO A 347 -1.77 5.90 22.68
N VAL A 348 -2.23 6.00 21.43
CA VAL A 348 -2.93 7.19 20.95
C VAL A 348 -4.30 7.26 21.61
N LEU A 349 -5.05 6.17 21.60
CA LEU A 349 -6.37 6.11 22.23
C LEU A 349 -6.29 6.46 23.72
N ALA A 350 -5.35 5.86 24.47
CA ALA A 350 -5.22 6.08 25.91
C ALA A 350 -5.00 7.56 26.25
N LYS A 351 -4.19 8.28 25.46
CA LYS A 351 -3.98 9.71 25.61
C LYS A 351 -5.23 10.51 25.22
N SER A 352 -5.91 10.13 24.14
CA SER A 352 -7.12 10.80 23.66
C SER A 352 -8.29 10.76 24.66
N ILE A 353 -8.40 9.70 25.46
CA ILE A 353 -9.47 9.55 26.46
C ILE A 353 -9.01 9.82 27.91
N GLY A 354 -7.78 10.32 28.10
CA GLY A 354 -7.27 10.75 29.41
C GLY A 354 -6.87 9.62 30.37
N LEU A 355 -6.70 8.38 29.90
CA LEU A 355 -6.21 7.26 30.72
C LEU A 355 -4.69 7.28 30.95
N GLY A 356 -3.93 7.97 30.09
CA GLY A 356 -2.47 7.91 30.06
C GLY A 356 -1.94 6.62 29.40
N GLN A 357 -2.30 5.46 29.94
CA GLN A 357 -2.05 4.13 29.35
C GLN A 357 -3.12 3.12 29.80
N PHE A 358 -3.35 2.09 28.99
CA PHE A 358 -4.13 0.93 29.43
C PHE A 358 -3.28 0.07 30.38
N THR A 359 -3.90 -0.50 31.41
CA THR A 359 -3.21 -1.39 32.36
C THR A 359 -3.55 -2.84 32.10
N ARG A 360 -2.64 -3.74 32.49
CA ARG A 360 -2.76 -5.19 32.28
C ARG A 360 -2.50 -5.95 33.58
N ASP A 361 -3.13 -7.10 33.75
CA ASP A 361 -2.84 -7.99 34.88
C ASP A 361 -1.57 -8.83 34.65
N ALA A 362 -1.27 -9.74 35.58
CA ALA A 362 -0.12 -10.65 35.49
C ALA A 362 -0.17 -11.64 34.31
N LYS A 363 -1.32 -11.77 33.63
CA LYS A 363 -1.51 -12.58 32.43
C LYS A 363 -1.58 -11.73 31.16
N ASP A 364 -1.20 -10.46 31.25
CA ASP A 364 -1.26 -9.48 30.16
C ASP A 364 -2.69 -9.12 29.69
N THR A 365 -3.70 -9.39 30.52
CA THR A 365 -5.10 -9.08 30.21
C THR A 365 -5.42 -7.63 30.51
N VAL A 366 -5.91 -6.89 29.51
CA VAL A 366 -6.28 -5.47 29.62
C VAL A 366 -7.39 -5.26 30.64
N GLN A 367 -7.16 -4.37 31.60
CA GLN A 367 -8.11 -4.09 32.69
C GLN A 367 -9.24 -3.15 32.25
N GLN A 368 -8.97 -2.23 31.32
CA GLN A 368 -9.98 -1.35 30.72
C GLN A 368 -10.47 -1.90 29.36
N ALA A 369 -10.72 -3.20 29.30
CA ALA A 369 -11.08 -3.91 28.06
C ALA A 369 -12.25 -3.25 27.32
N ASP A 370 -13.30 -2.86 28.06
CA ASP A 370 -14.44 -2.17 27.48
C ASP A 370 -14.04 -0.89 26.75
N GLN A 371 -13.05 -0.14 27.24
CA GLN A 371 -12.60 1.10 26.60
C GLN A 371 -11.66 0.82 25.42
N LEU A 372 -10.86 -0.26 25.45
CA LEU A 372 -9.96 -0.60 24.35
C LEU A 372 -10.71 -1.22 23.16
N TYR A 373 -11.60 -2.17 23.43
CA TYR A 373 -12.26 -2.99 22.42
C TYR A 373 -13.62 -2.43 21.98
N ARG A 374 -13.66 -1.12 21.69
CA ARG A 374 -14.82 -0.46 21.07
C ARG A 374 -14.37 0.51 19.97
N PRO A 375 -15.21 0.74 18.94
CA PRO A 375 -14.98 1.84 18.03
C PRO A 375 -15.23 3.18 18.72
N TYR A 376 -14.53 4.22 18.26
CA TYR A 376 -14.69 5.60 18.72
C TYR A 376 -15.15 6.48 17.56
N VAL A 377 -16.11 7.36 17.84
CA VAL A 377 -16.48 8.46 16.95
C VAL A 377 -15.59 9.65 17.28
N VAL A 378 -15.01 10.26 16.25
CA VAL A 378 -14.13 11.43 16.39
C VAL A 378 -14.68 12.59 15.60
N GLU A 379 -14.49 13.80 16.13
CA GLU A 379 -14.92 15.05 15.50
C GLU A 379 -13.72 15.90 15.10
N GLY A 380 -13.87 16.68 14.03
CA GLY A 380 -12.87 17.64 13.61
C GLY A 380 -12.79 18.82 14.56
N ILE A 381 -11.87 19.74 14.28
CA ILE A 381 -11.76 21.00 15.05
C ILE A 381 -13.01 21.87 14.87
N ASN A 382 -13.74 21.70 13.77
CA ASN A 382 -14.89 22.53 13.41
C ASN A 382 -16.24 21.88 13.78
N GLY A 383 -16.24 20.82 14.59
CA GLY A 383 -17.33 19.85 14.64
C GLY A 383 -17.35 18.98 13.38
#